data_AF-A0A4Y2FZF5-F1
#
_entry.id   AF-A0A4Y2FZF5-F1
#
_cell.length_a   1.000
_cell.length_b   1.000
_cell.length_c   1.000
_cell.angle_alpha   90.00
_cell.angle_beta   90.00
_cell.angle_gamma   90.00
#
_symmetry.space_group_name_H-M   'P 1'
#
loop_
_entity.id
_entity.type
_entity.pdbx_description
1 polymer ?
#
loop_
_entity_poly.entity_id
_entity_poly.type
_entity_poly.pdbx_seq_one_letter_code
_entity_poly.pdbx_strand_id
1 'polypeptide(L)'
;MELFRAVPELENLFVFYRAELKNVMVRDDYRELIELSIVFLGGDAEKNLKIRPPGAMHQARWMAQAIYSLKLSLFSSQLKLNKQDKEVLLDVCLFIVTIYVKPWLQFILTVQAPYKDLCFLKSFKAYENVSESI
;
A
#
# COMPACT_ATOMS: atom_id res chain seq x y z
N MET A 1 12.38 12.25 -0.93
CA MET A 1 11.44 11.25 -1.46
C MET A 1 11.74 11.02 -2.96
N GLU A 2 13.03 10.80 -3.31
CA GLU A 2 13.50 10.59 -4.69
C GLU A 2 14.05 9.16 -4.91
N LEU A 3 14.00 8.32 -3.88
CA LEU A 3 14.67 7.01 -3.82
C LEU A 3 14.08 5.93 -4.74
N PHE A 4 12.92 6.14 -5.36
CA PHE A 4 12.20 5.06 -6.04
C PHE A 4 11.99 5.24 -7.55
N ARG A 5 12.49 6.32 -8.16
CA ARG A 5 12.16 6.66 -9.57
C ARG A 5 12.76 5.74 -10.65
N ALA A 6 13.63 4.80 -10.31
CA ALA A 6 14.40 4.03 -11.30
C ALA A 6 14.34 2.51 -11.13
N VAL A 7 13.28 1.96 -10.52
CA VAL A 7 13.13 0.52 -10.33
C VAL A 7 12.03 -0.03 -11.26
N PRO A 8 12.33 -0.95 -12.20
CA PRO A 8 11.34 -1.57 -13.09
C PRO A 8 10.16 -2.22 -12.34
N GLU A 9 10.38 -2.63 -11.10
CA GLU A 9 9.36 -3.18 -10.21
C GLU A 9 8.29 -2.15 -9.83
N LEU A 10 8.66 -0.86 -9.73
CA LEU A 10 7.72 0.22 -9.42
C LEU A 10 6.81 0.54 -10.60
N GLU A 11 7.34 0.55 -11.83
CA GLU A 11 6.51 0.74 -13.03
C GLU A 11 5.48 -0.38 -13.17
N ASN A 12 5.90 -1.63 -12.96
CA ASN A 12 5.00 -2.79 -12.92
C ASN A 12 3.92 -2.65 -11.82
N LEU A 13 4.29 -2.08 -10.67
CA LEU A 13 3.37 -1.83 -9.56
C LEU A 13 2.33 -0.76 -9.89
N PHE A 14 2.74 0.35 -10.53
CA PHE A 14 1.79 1.37 -11.01
C PHE A 14 0.85 0.84 -12.08
N VAL A 15 1.35 0.05 -13.03
CA VAL A 15 0.52 -0.62 -14.05
C VAL A 15 -0.52 -1.52 -13.38
N PHE A 16 -0.11 -2.31 -12.38
CA PHE A 16 -1.01 -3.15 -11.60
C PHE A 16 -2.10 -2.32 -10.90
N TYR A 17 -1.74 -1.27 -10.15
CA TYR A 17 -2.72 -0.45 -9.43
C TYR A 17 -3.70 0.27 -10.35
N ARG A 18 -3.22 0.81 -11.47
CA ARG A 18 -4.08 1.44 -12.46
C ARG A 18 -5.01 0.44 -13.16
N ALA A 19 -4.57 -0.80 -13.34
CA ALA A 19 -5.44 -1.85 -13.86
C ALA A 19 -6.54 -2.20 -12.85
N GLU A 20 -6.20 -2.34 -11.56
CA GLU A 20 -7.18 -2.63 -10.52
C GLU A 20 -8.23 -1.52 -10.35
N LEU A 21 -7.86 -0.24 -10.48
CA LEU A 21 -8.82 0.87 -10.40
C LEU A 21 -9.91 0.87 -11.49
N LYS A 22 -9.66 0.20 -12.62
CA LYS A 22 -10.64 0.03 -13.70
C LYS A 22 -11.68 -1.04 -13.38
N ASN A 23 -11.41 -1.92 -12.41
CA ASN A 23 -12.35 -2.94 -11.99
C ASN A 23 -13.50 -2.32 -11.18
N VAL A 24 -14.70 -2.89 -11.30
CA VAL A 24 -15.82 -2.53 -10.43
C VAL A 24 -15.51 -3.04 -9.02
N MET A 25 -15.27 -2.11 -8.10
CA MET A 25 -14.98 -2.44 -6.71
C MET A 25 -16.25 -2.48 -5.89
N VAL A 26 -16.45 -3.57 -5.16
CA VAL A 26 -17.62 -3.77 -4.28
C VAL A 26 -17.55 -2.84 -3.05
N ARG A 27 -16.35 -2.42 -2.65
CA ARG A 27 -16.13 -1.58 -1.48
C ARG A 27 -15.25 -0.38 -1.79
N ASP A 28 -15.66 0.78 -1.30
CA ASP A 28 -14.95 2.04 -1.50
C ASP A 28 -13.56 2.09 -0.84
N ASP A 29 -13.34 1.36 0.26
CA ASP A 29 -12.06 1.38 0.97
C ASP A 29 -10.94 0.69 0.19
N TYR A 30 -11.27 -0.18 -0.78
CA TYR A 30 -10.29 -0.80 -1.66
C TYR A 30 -9.76 0.21 -2.69
N ARG A 31 -10.66 1.04 -3.22
CA ARG A 31 -10.30 2.15 -4.11
C ARG A 31 -9.40 3.15 -3.37
N GLU A 32 -9.79 3.55 -2.16
CA GLU A 32 -9.01 4.47 -1.34
C GLU A 32 -7.61 3.91 -1.04
N LEU A 33 -7.49 2.62 -0.70
CA LEU A 33 -6.20 1.98 -0.47
C LEU A 33 -5.28 2.07 -1.69
N ILE A 34 -5.80 1.81 -2.89
CA ILE A 34 -5.01 1.85 -4.13
C ILE A 34 -4.61 3.28 -4.48
N GLU A 35 -5.55 4.23 -4.41
CA GLU A 35 -5.27 5.63 -4.71
C GLU A 35 -4.21 6.20 -3.77
N LEU A 36 -4.33 5.93 -2.46
CA LEU A 36 -3.31 6.34 -1.48
C LEU A 36 -1.96 5.68 -1.75
N SER A 37 -1.94 4.42 -2.19
CA SER A 37 -0.70 3.72 -2.55
C SER A 37 -0.01 4.38 -3.74
N ILE A 38 -0.78 4.76 -4.78
CA ILE A 38 -0.25 5.47 -5.95
C ILE A 38 0.35 6.82 -5.53
N VAL A 39 -0.37 7.62 -4.73
CA VAL A 39 0.11 8.93 -4.26
C VAL A 39 1.35 8.79 -3.38
N PHE A 40 1.36 7.82 -2.46
CA PHE A 40 2.50 7.57 -1.59
C PHE A 40 3.78 7.26 -2.39
N LEU A 41 3.65 6.49 -3.48
CA LEU A 41 4.75 6.18 -4.39
C LEU A 41 5.14 7.35 -5.32
N GLY A 42 4.48 8.51 -5.20
CA GLY A 42 4.74 9.70 -6.01
C GLY A 42 4.10 9.66 -7.41
N GLY A 43 3.15 8.75 -7.64
CA GLY A 43 2.35 8.72 -8.86
C GLY A 43 1.23 9.75 -8.84
N ASP A 44 0.78 10.17 -10.02
CA ASP A 44 -0.41 11.03 -10.15
C ASP A 44 -1.66 10.22 -9.84
N ALA A 45 -2.48 10.70 -8.90
CA ALA A 45 -3.81 10.16 -8.67
C ALA A 45 -4.75 10.62 -9.78
N GLU A 46 -5.87 9.91 -9.98
CA GLU A 46 -6.94 10.48 -10.80
C GLU A 46 -7.36 11.85 -10.22
N LYS A 47 -7.74 12.80 -11.10
CA LYS A 47 -7.89 14.25 -10.84
C LYS A 47 -8.80 14.66 -9.65
N ASN A 48 -9.39 13.72 -8.92
CA ASN A 48 -10.33 13.96 -7.81
C ASN A 48 -10.09 13.05 -6.59
N LEU A 49 -8.84 12.80 -6.18
CA LEU A 49 -8.58 12.05 -4.93
C LEU A 49 -9.25 12.76 -3.74
N LYS A 50 -10.28 12.12 -3.18
CA LYS A 50 -10.97 12.58 -1.96
C LYS A 50 -10.51 11.73 -0.79
N ILE A 51 -9.59 12.26 -0.01
CA ILE A 51 -9.14 11.60 1.22
C ILE A 51 -10.27 11.69 2.26
N ARG A 52 -10.78 10.53 2.68
CA ARG A 52 -11.85 10.45 3.68
C ARG A 52 -11.26 10.45 5.09
N PRO A 53 -12.00 10.88 6.13
CA PRO A 53 -11.55 10.67 7.52
C PRO A 53 -11.35 9.17 7.79
N PRO A 54 -10.42 8.79 8.69
CA PRO A 54 -10.24 7.40 9.09
C PRO A 54 -11.56 6.78 9.58
N GLY A 55 -11.88 5.58 9.08
CA GLY A 55 -13.01 4.81 9.56
C GLY A 55 -12.75 4.11 10.88
N ALA A 56 -13.71 3.30 11.36
CA ALA A 56 -13.55 2.52 12.58
C ALA A 56 -12.37 1.53 12.46
N MET A 57 -11.38 1.70 13.35
CA MET A 57 -10.19 0.84 13.40
C MET A 57 -10.42 -0.30 14.40
N HIS A 58 -10.43 -1.53 13.90
CA HIS A 58 -10.54 -2.75 14.71
C HIS A 58 -9.32 -3.63 14.48
N GLN A 59 -8.84 -4.33 15.52
CA GLN A 59 -7.65 -5.19 15.48
C GLN A 59 -7.74 -6.30 14.42
N ALA A 60 -8.95 -6.76 14.08
CA ALA A 60 -9.18 -7.78 13.07
C ALA A 60 -9.14 -7.26 11.61
N ARG A 61 -8.95 -5.95 11.38
CA ARG A 61 -9.01 -5.33 10.05
C ARG A 61 -7.70 -4.61 9.72
N TRP A 62 -6.71 -5.40 9.32
CA TRP A 62 -5.38 -4.87 8.98
C TRP A 62 -5.39 -3.82 7.84
N MET A 63 -6.33 -3.90 6.89
CA MET A 63 -6.51 -2.84 5.88
C MET A 63 -6.78 -1.46 6.47
N ALA A 64 -7.62 -1.36 7.51
CA ALA A 64 -7.95 -0.06 8.09
C ALA A 64 -6.69 0.59 8.70
N GLN A 65 -5.81 -0.23 9.29
CA GLN A 65 -4.49 0.20 9.75
C GLN A 65 -3.59 0.59 8.57
N ALA A 66 -3.61 -0.15 7.47
CA ALA A 66 -2.84 0.18 6.27
C ALA A 66 -3.22 1.53 5.66
N ILE A 67 -4.52 1.77 5.47
CA ILE A 67 -5.06 3.06 5.00
C ILE A 67 -4.66 4.20 5.96
N TYR A 68 -4.77 3.95 7.26
CA TYR A 68 -4.41 4.94 8.27
C TYR A 68 -2.92 5.29 8.24
N SER A 69 -2.03 4.29 8.16
CA SER A 69 -0.59 4.51 8.05
C SER A 69 -0.22 5.32 6.81
N LEU A 70 -0.82 5.02 5.65
CA LEU A 70 -0.60 5.78 4.42
C LEU A 70 -1.02 7.24 4.58
N LYS A 71 -2.20 7.49 5.17
CA LYS A 71 -2.66 8.85 5.47
C LYS A 71 -1.72 9.58 6.42
N LEU A 72 -1.34 8.94 7.53
CA LEU A 72 -0.38 9.51 8.49
C LEU A 72 0.92 9.93 7.80
N SER A 73 1.42 9.10 6.89
CA SER A 73 2.65 9.38 6.16
C SER A 73 2.50 10.56 5.20
N LEU A 74 1.40 10.60 4.43
CA LEU A 74 1.09 11.69 3.50
C LEU A 74 0.88 13.04 4.21
N PHE A 75 0.28 13.04 5.40
CA PHE A 75 0.08 14.24 6.22
C PHE A 75 1.16 14.44 7.30
N SER A 76 2.28 13.73 7.21
CA SER A 76 3.34 13.75 8.24
C SER A 76 3.93 15.14 8.50
N SER A 77 3.80 16.09 7.54
CA SER A 77 4.19 17.49 7.70
C SER A 77 3.29 18.27 8.66
N GLN A 78 2.02 17.88 8.79
CA GLN A 78 1.05 18.50 9.69
C GLN A 78 1.08 17.89 11.10
N LEU A 79 1.78 16.76 11.26
CA LEU A 79 1.86 15.99 12.49
C LEU A 79 3.18 16.23 13.21
N LYS A 80 3.12 16.28 14.55
CA LYS A 80 4.32 16.39 15.41
C LYS A 80 4.93 15.00 15.65
N LEU A 81 5.41 14.36 14.57
CA LEU A 81 6.12 13.09 14.66
C LEU A 81 7.63 13.33 14.84
N ASN A 82 8.25 12.57 15.74
CA ASN A 82 9.70 12.58 15.87
C ASN A 82 10.35 11.92 14.62
N LYS A 83 11.68 12.02 14.49
CA LYS A 83 12.38 11.48 13.31
C LYS A 83 12.25 9.94 13.21
N GLN A 84 12.38 9.25 14.34
CA GLN A 84 12.32 7.79 14.42
C GLN A 84 10.93 7.25 14.03
N ASP A 85 9.87 7.86 14.55
CA ASP A 85 8.48 7.48 14.23
C ASP A 85 8.19 7.67 12.75
N LYS A 86 8.76 8.71 12.12
CA LYS A 86 8.63 8.93 10.68
C LYS A 86 9.31 7.84 9.86
N GLU A 87 10.52 7.43 10.25
CA GLU A 87 11.26 6.35 9.59
C GLU A 87 10.50 5.03 9.69
N VAL A 88 10.07 4.64 10.90
CA VAL A 88 9.26 3.42 11.12
C VAL A 88 7.94 3.48 10.34
N LEU A 89 7.28 4.64 10.31
CA LEU A 89 6.04 4.80 9.55
C LEU A 89 6.28 4.65 8.04
N LEU A 90 7.39 5.16 7.51
CA LEU A 90 7.75 5.01 6.11
C LEU A 90 8.01 3.54 5.77
N ASP A 91 8.71 2.81 6.62
CA ASP A 91 8.96 1.37 6.42
C ASP A 91 7.66 0.57 6.37
N VAL A 92 6.74 0.85 7.30
CA VAL A 92 5.40 0.24 7.30
C VAL A 92 4.63 0.58 6.03
N CYS A 93 4.68 1.85 5.58
CA CYS A 93 4.02 2.26 4.35
C CYS A 93 4.62 1.60 3.11
N LEU A 94 5.95 1.46 3.05
CA LEU A 94 6.65 0.75 1.98
C LEU A 94 6.23 -0.71 1.92
N PHE A 95 6.19 -1.39 3.06
CA PHE A 95 5.69 -2.76 3.15
C PHE A 95 4.24 -2.86 2.65
N ILE A 96 3.37 -1.93 3.05
CA ILE A 96 1.97 -1.89 2.61
C ILE A 96 1.90 -1.80 1.09
N VAL A 97 2.52 -0.77 0.50
CA VAL A 97 2.38 -0.49 -0.94
C VAL A 97 3.14 -1.45 -1.82
N THR A 98 4.15 -2.18 -1.34
CA THR A 98 4.93 -3.11 -2.18
C THR A 98 4.48 -4.56 -2.01
N ILE A 99 4.13 -4.97 -0.78
CA ILE A 99 3.90 -6.37 -0.44
C ILE A 99 2.44 -6.66 -0.10
N TYR A 100 1.74 -5.81 0.66
CA TYR A 100 0.39 -6.12 1.14
C TYR A 100 -0.73 -5.93 0.12
N VAL A 101 -0.77 -4.78 -0.55
CA VAL A 101 -1.97 -4.38 -1.32
C VAL A 101 -2.23 -5.35 -2.47
N LYS A 102 -1.18 -5.81 -3.16
CA LYS A 102 -1.29 -6.72 -4.30
C LYS A 102 -1.99 -8.06 -3.99
N PRO A 103 -1.51 -8.89 -3.05
CA PRO A 103 -2.22 -10.11 -2.68
C PRO A 103 -3.59 -9.80 -2.11
N TRP A 104 -3.74 -8.73 -1.32
CA TRP A 104 -5.03 -8.33 -0.77
C TRP A 104 -6.12 -8.16 -1.83
N LEU A 105 -5.82 -7.49 -2.94
CA LEU A 105 -6.76 -7.28 -4.04
C LEU A 105 -7.07 -8.57 -4.83
N GLN A 106 -6.14 -9.54 -4.84
CA GLN A 106 -6.27 -10.77 -5.62
C GLN A 106 -7.00 -11.91 -4.88
N PHE A 107 -7.31 -11.78 -3.59
CA PHE A 107 -7.92 -12.84 -2.75
C PHE A 107 -9.42 -13.09 -2.98
N ILE A 108 -9.98 -12.76 -4.14
CA ILE A 108 -11.43 -12.89 -4.38
C ILE A 108 -11.84 -14.36 -4.56
N LEU A 109 -10.93 -15.23 -5.02
CA LEU A 109 -11.21 -16.65 -5.27
C LEU A 109 -10.62 -17.54 -4.17
N THR A 110 -11.49 -18.16 -3.38
CA THR A 110 -11.13 -19.07 -2.27
C THR A 110 -10.24 -20.23 -2.72
N VAL A 111 -10.49 -20.79 -3.91
CA VAL A 111 -9.68 -21.88 -4.48
C VAL A 111 -8.22 -21.48 -4.75
N GLN A 112 -7.95 -20.18 -4.94
CA GLN A 112 -6.60 -19.67 -5.16
C GLN A 112 -5.89 -19.27 -3.87
N ALA A 113 -6.59 -19.23 -2.72
CA ALA A 113 -6.04 -18.73 -1.47
C ALA A 113 -4.72 -19.42 -1.07
N PRO A 114 -4.59 -20.77 -1.08
CA PRO A 114 -3.35 -21.42 -0.65
C PRO A 114 -2.14 -21.06 -1.53
N TYR A 115 -2.36 -20.95 -2.85
CA TYR A 115 -1.32 -20.55 -3.79
C TYR A 115 -0.92 -19.09 -3.59
N LYS A 116 -1.90 -18.20 -3.40
CA LYS A 116 -1.69 -16.77 -3.18
C LYS A 116 -1.00 -16.50 -1.85
N ASP A 117 -1.34 -17.24 -0.79
CA ASP A 117 -0.65 -17.19 0.51
C ASP A 117 0.82 -17.59 0.36
N LEU A 118 1.11 -18.68 -0.38
CA LEU A 118 2.48 -19.10 -0.64
C LEU A 118 3.25 -18.05 -1.45
N CYS A 119 2.62 -17.46 -2.47
CA CYS A 119 3.21 -16.36 -3.24
C CYS A 119 3.50 -15.15 -2.35
N PHE A 120 2.58 -14.79 -1.45
CA PHE A 120 2.79 -13.71 -0.48
C PHE A 120 3.98 -13.98 0.43
N LEU A 121 4.09 -15.19 0.99
CA LEU A 121 5.23 -15.57 1.83
C LEU A 121 6.56 -15.54 1.06
N LYS A 122 6.57 -15.94 -0.22
CA LYS A 122 7.75 -15.81 -1.09
C LYS A 122 8.13 -14.35 -1.31
N SER A 123 7.16 -13.49 -1.61
CA SER A 123 7.39 -12.05 -1.76
C SER A 123 7.87 -11.41 -0.46
N PHE A 124 7.33 -11.82 0.68
CA PHE A 124 7.75 -11.36 1.99
C PHE A 124 9.20 -11.76 2.30
N LYS A 125 9.58 -13.01 2.00
CA LYS A 125 10.97 -13.47 2.17
C LYS A 125 11.94 -12.74 1.24
N ALA A 126 11.51 -12.44 0.01
CA ALA A 126 12.32 -11.63 -0.91
C ALA A 126 12.46 -10.17 -0.45
N TYR A 127 11.44 -9.61 0.19
CA TYR A 127 11.46 -8.26 0.74
C TYR A 127 12.47 -8.08 1.88
N GLU A 128 12.72 -9.12 2.69
CA GLU A 128 13.75 -9.09 3.74
C GLU A 128 15.11 -8.64 3.18
N ASN A 129 15.52 -9.21 2.04
CA ASN A 129 16.76 -8.85 1.34
C ASN A 129 16.75 -7.40 0.80
N VAL A 130 15.58 -6.86 0.46
CA VAL A 130 15.43 -5.46 0.00
C VAL A 130 15.50 -4.51 1.20
N SER A 131 14.90 -4.89 2.33
CA SER A 131 14.94 -4.07 3.56
C SER A 131 16.35 -3.89 4.11
N GLU A 132 17.23 -4.88 3.92
CA GLU A 132 18.66 -4.78 4.30
C GLU A 132 19.46 -3.83 3.39
N SER A 133 18.94 -3.50 2.20
CA SER A 133 19.60 -2.66 1.19
C SER A 133 19.13 -1.21 1.16
N ILE A 134 18.11 -0.87 1.94
CA ILE A 134 17.54 0.48 2.12
C ILE A 134 18.13 1.10 3.39
#